data_AF-A0A0M1JZQ5-F1
#
_entry.id   AF-A0A0M1JZQ5-F1
#
_cell.length_a   1.000
_cell.length_b   1.000
_cell.length_c   1.000
_cell.angle_alpha   90.00
_cell.angle_beta   90.00
_cell.angle_gamma   90.00
#
_symmetry.space_group_name_H-M   'P 1'
#
loop_
_entity.id
_entity.type
_entity.pdbx_description
1 polymer ?
#
loop_
_entity_poly.entity_id
_entity_poly.type
_entity_poly.pdbx_seq_one_letter_code
_entity_poly.pdbx_strand_id
1 'polypeptide(L)'
;MRTKPTITIYKATQKGKGQHFVEQGFQPADFPYSPPYADGKCYFASPNSRGLAEEYHRYYKDAILEVTMDLETYNRYFLPLERPYQGGEYRELPISHDLLPILNQYPRVLKPR
;
A
#
# COMPACT_ATOMS: atom_id res chain seq x y z
N MET A 1 -15.31 25.74 -0.20
CA MET A 1 -14.71 24.65 -0.99
C MET A 1 -15.24 23.33 -0.42
N ARG A 2 -15.82 22.44 -1.24
CA ARG A 2 -16.14 21.07 -0.79
C ARG A 2 -14.85 20.26 -0.89
N THR A 3 -14.37 19.72 0.22
CA THR A 3 -13.28 18.74 0.22
C THR A 3 -13.76 17.48 -0.48
N LYS A 4 -12.97 16.96 -1.43
CA LYS A 4 -13.26 15.64 -2.03
C LYS A 4 -13.15 14.57 -0.93
N PRO A 5 -14.05 13.58 -0.88
CA PRO A 5 -13.89 12.44 0.01
C PRO A 5 -12.55 11.74 -0.25
N THR A 6 -11.83 11.41 0.81
CA THR A 6 -10.53 10.73 0.75
C THR A 6 -10.58 9.38 1.41
N ILE A 7 -9.63 8.53 1.03
CA ILE A 7 -9.46 7.19 1.57
C ILE A 7 -7.98 6.86 1.72
N THR A 8 -7.63 6.06 2.72
CA THR A 8 -6.24 5.73 3.06
C THR A 8 -6.00 4.25 2.94
N ILE A 9 -4.89 3.83 2.33
CA ILE A 9 -4.40 2.45 2.34
C ILE A 9 -3.08 2.37 3.11
N TYR A 10 -2.74 1.19 3.62
CA TYR A 10 -1.66 1.02 4.60
C TYR A 10 -0.63 -0.02 4.14
N LYS A 11 0.65 0.25 4.34
CA LYS A 11 1.72 -0.72 4.07
C LYS A 11 2.68 -0.78 5.25
N ALA A 12 2.88 -1.98 5.79
CA ALA A 12 4.02 -2.22 6.65
C ALA A 12 5.29 -2.16 5.82
N THR A 13 6.26 -1.36 6.25
CA THR A 13 7.53 -1.20 5.53
C THR A 13 8.62 -2.00 6.21
N GLN A 14 9.50 -2.60 5.42
CA GLN A 14 10.74 -3.19 5.92
C GLN A 14 11.72 -2.09 6.28
N LYS A 15 12.62 -2.36 7.23
CA LYS A 15 13.61 -1.40 7.73
C LYS A 15 14.30 -0.63 6.60
N GLY A 16 14.13 0.69 6.60
CA GLY A 16 14.76 1.61 5.65
C GLY A 16 14.02 1.76 4.32
N LYS A 17 13.07 0.88 4.00
CA LYS A 17 12.24 1.01 2.79
C LYS A 17 11.16 2.07 2.97
N GLY A 18 10.69 2.33 4.19
CA GLY A 18 9.67 3.35 4.43
C GLY A 18 10.11 4.72 3.94
N GLN A 19 11.29 5.17 4.36
CA GLN A 19 11.83 6.48 3.97
C GLN A 19 12.08 6.55 2.46
N HIS A 20 12.61 5.48 1.87
CA HIS A 20 12.78 5.35 0.42
C HIS A 20 11.47 5.58 -0.34
N PHE A 21 10.36 4.98 0.11
CA PHE A 21 9.05 5.17 -0.52
C PHE A 21 8.50 6.60 -0.37
N VAL A 22 8.77 7.27 0.75
CA VAL A 22 8.38 8.68 0.93
C VAL A 22 9.11 9.56 -0.09
N GLU A 23 10.42 9.40 -0.21
CA GLU A 23 11.29 10.25 -1.02
C GLU A 23 11.19 9.96 -2.52
N GLN A 24 11.20 8.68 -2.89
CA GLN A 24 11.34 8.23 -4.29
C GLN A 24 10.06 7.64 -4.87
N GLY A 25 9.01 7.50 -4.04
CA GLY A 25 7.82 6.76 -4.42
C GLY A 25 8.07 5.26 -4.54
N PHE A 26 7.11 4.57 -5.14
CA PHE A 26 7.19 3.15 -5.45
C PHE A 26 7.77 2.97 -6.84
N GLN A 27 8.90 2.25 -6.94
CA GLN A 27 9.52 1.92 -8.22
C GLN A 27 9.29 0.44 -8.54
N PRO A 28 9.13 0.05 -9.82
CA PRO A 28 9.07 -1.36 -10.21
C PRO A 28 10.22 -2.20 -9.66
N ALA A 29 11.43 -1.63 -9.58
CA ALA A 29 12.62 -2.27 -9.04
C ALA A 29 12.52 -2.62 -7.54
N ASP A 30 11.63 -1.97 -6.79
CA ASP A 30 11.34 -2.32 -5.39
C ASP A 30 10.52 -3.60 -5.24
N PHE A 31 9.86 -4.05 -6.32
CA PHE A 31 8.96 -5.19 -6.36
C PHE A 31 9.34 -6.09 -7.55
N PRO A 32 10.47 -6.83 -7.47
CA PRO A 32 10.94 -7.64 -8.60
C PRO A 32 9.96 -8.78 -8.92
N TYR A 33 9.88 -9.14 -10.19
CA TYR A 33 9.17 -10.34 -10.66
C TYR A 33 10.17 -11.46 -10.90
N SER A 34 10.20 -12.45 -10.00
CA SER A 34 11.08 -13.61 -10.08
C SER A 34 10.39 -14.86 -9.50
N PRO A 35 9.43 -15.46 -10.23
CA PRO A 35 8.74 -16.66 -9.77
C PRO A 35 9.69 -17.84 -9.51
N PRO A 36 9.41 -18.71 -8.53
CA PRO A 36 8.23 -18.69 -7.64
C PRO A 36 8.37 -17.73 -6.44
N TYR A 37 9.50 -17.03 -6.31
CA TYR A 37 9.87 -16.33 -5.08
C TYR A 37 9.28 -14.91 -4.97
N ALA A 38 9.02 -14.25 -6.10
CA ALA A 38 8.46 -12.90 -6.11
C ALA A 38 7.50 -12.71 -7.30
N ASP A 39 6.33 -12.14 -7.03
CA ASP A 39 5.24 -11.96 -7.99
C ASP A 39 5.14 -10.52 -8.55
N GLY A 40 6.11 -9.67 -8.22
CA GLY A 40 6.19 -8.30 -8.67
C GLY A 40 5.10 -7.37 -8.15
N LYS A 41 4.36 -7.75 -7.10
CA LYS A 41 3.27 -6.92 -6.56
C LYS A 41 3.71 -6.09 -5.37
N CYS A 42 3.21 -4.85 -5.32
CA CYS A 42 3.27 -4.01 -4.15
C CYS A 42 2.02 -4.20 -3.31
N TYR A 43 2.15 -4.97 -2.23
CA TYR A 43 1.05 -5.25 -1.32
C TYR A 43 0.76 -4.10 -0.35
N PHE A 44 -0.52 -3.75 -0.22
CA PHE A 44 -1.10 -2.86 0.78
C PHE A 44 -2.27 -3.54 1.49
N ALA A 45 -2.51 -3.16 2.74
CA ALA A 45 -3.78 -3.38 3.40
C ALA A 45 -4.80 -2.33 2.94
N SER A 46 -6.04 -2.77 2.72
CA SER A 46 -7.12 -1.90 2.26
C SER A 46 -7.60 -0.93 3.37
N PRO A 47 -8.47 0.05 3.05
CA PRO A 47 -8.82 1.15 3.95
C PRO A 47 -9.43 0.79 5.29
N ASN A 48 -10.10 -0.35 5.39
CA ASN A 48 -10.67 -0.87 6.63
C ASN A 48 -9.84 -2.02 7.21
N SER A 49 -8.59 -2.18 6.77
CA SER A 49 -7.72 -3.30 7.11
C SER A 49 -6.37 -2.86 7.67
N ARG A 50 -6.29 -1.68 8.30
CA ARG A 50 -5.05 -1.18 8.95
C ARG A 50 -4.41 -2.23 9.86
N GLY A 51 -5.21 -3.03 10.57
CA GLY A 51 -4.74 -4.11 11.44
C GLY A 51 -3.80 -5.12 10.74
N LEU A 52 -3.98 -5.35 9.44
CA LEU A 52 -3.07 -6.17 8.64
C LEU A 52 -1.68 -5.52 8.51
N ALA A 53 -1.61 -4.21 8.25
CA ALA A 53 -0.33 -3.50 8.24
C ALA A 53 0.31 -3.47 9.64
N GLU A 54 -0.48 -3.38 10.70
CA GLU A 54 0.01 -3.43 12.08
C GLU A 54 0.56 -4.81 12.45
N GLU A 55 -0.05 -5.89 11.97
CA GLU A 55 0.44 -7.26 12.13
C GLU A 55 1.84 -7.40 11.52
N TYR A 56 2.01 -7.00 10.26
CA TYR A 56 3.30 -7.05 9.56
C TYR A 56 4.34 -6.09 10.17
N HIS A 57 3.90 -4.93 10.67
CA HIS A 57 4.78 -4.00 11.37
C HIS A 57 5.46 -4.65 12.59
N ARG A 58 4.80 -5.57 13.32
CA ARG A 58 5.43 -6.29 14.45
C ARG A 58 6.68 -7.07 14.02
N TYR A 59 6.70 -7.56 12.78
CA TYR A 59 7.82 -8.30 12.21
C TYR A 59 8.86 -7.36 11.60
N TYR A 60 8.43 -6.37 10.82
CA TYR A 60 9.33 -5.48 10.09
C TYR A 60 9.97 -4.39 10.96
N LYS A 61 9.30 -3.98 12.05
CA LYS A 61 9.80 -3.06 13.08
C LYS A 61 10.27 -1.70 12.54
N ASP A 62 9.70 -1.24 11.43
CA ASP A 62 9.96 0.10 10.88
C ASP A 62 8.76 1.01 11.12
N ALA A 63 8.02 1.38 10.08
CA ALA A 63 6.84 2.23 10.17
C ALA A 63 5.70 1.69 9.28
N ILE A 64 4.50 2.20 9.54
CA ILE A 64 3.35 2.01 8.66
C ILE A 64 3.31 3.20 7.71
N LEU A 65 3.39 2.91 6.42
CA LEU A 65 3.23 3.90 5.37
C LEU A 65 1.75 4.03 5.03
N GLU A 66 1.26 5.27 5.11
CA GLU A 66 -0.10 5.65 4.72
C GLU A 66 -0.06 6.35 3.36
N VAL A 67 -0.96 5.95 2.46
CA VAL A 67 -1.22 6.65 1.20
C VAL A 67 -2.68 7.10 1.20
N THR A 68 -2.90 8.40 1.25
CA THR A 68 -4.24 8.99 1.22
C THR A 68 -4.53 9.55 -0.17
N MET A 69 -5.63 9.08 -0.77
CA MET A 69 -6.05 9.46 -2.12
C MET A 69 -7.52 9.85 -2.16
N ASP A 70 -7.95 10.47 -3.25
CA ASP A 70 -9.37 10.71 -3.46
C ASP A 70 -10.12 9.40 -3.70
N LEU A 71 -11.36 9.34 -3.22
CA LEU A 71 -12.20 8.15 -3.29
C LEU A 71 -12.51 7.73 -4.74
N GLU A 72 -12.56 8.69 -5.67
CA GLU A 72 -12.83 8.43 -7.09
C GLU A 72 -11.71 7.59 -7.71
N THR A 73 -10.46 7.99 -7.50
CA THR A 73 -9.27 7.26 -7.96
C THR A 73 -9.19 5.89 -7.30
N TYR A 74 -9.47 5.81 -6.00
CA TYR A 74 -9.53 4.52 -5.30
C TYR A 74 -10.52 3.56 -5.95
N ASN A 75 -11.77 3.99 -6.11
CA ASN A 75 -12.83 3.17 -6.68
C ASN A 75 -12.53 2.73 -8.12
N ARG A 76 -11.88 3.59 -8.90
CA ARG A 76 -11.56 3.31 -10.30
C ARG A 76 -10.40 2.34 -10.47
N TYR A 77 -9.32 2.49 -9.70
CA TYR A 77 -8.06 1.79 -9.96
C TYR A 77 -7.68 0.74 -8.92
N PHE A 78 -8.08 0.91 -7.66
CA PHE A 78 -7.58 0.08 -6.55
C PHE A 78 -8.67 -0.81 -5.93
N LEU A 79 -9.91 -0.35 -5.82
CA LEU A 79 -11.03 -1.15 -5.32
C LEU A 79 -11.19 -2.50 -6.07
N PRO A 80 -11.06 -2.58 -7.41
CA PRO A 80 -11.15 -3.85 -8.13
C PRO A 80 -10.06 -4.87 -7.76
N LEU A 81 -8.95 -4.42 -7.14
CA LEU A 81 -7.86 -5.28 -6.70
C LEU A 81 -8.10 -5.88 -5.32
N GLU A 82 -9.04 -5.33 -4.54
CA GLU A 82 -9.26 -5.78 -3.16
C GLU A 82 -9.65 -7.25 -3.12
N ARG A 83 -8.90 -8.04 -2.33
CA ARG A 83 -9.22 -9.45 -2.09
C ARG A 83 -9.04 -9.81 -0.61
N PRO A 84 -9.76 -10.83 -0.11
CA PRO A 84 -9.56 -11.33 1.25
C PRO A 84 -8.10 -11.75 1.47
N TYR A 85 -7.52 -11.33 2.58
CA TYR A 85 -6.20 -11.78 3.00
C TYR A 85 -6.33 -13.12 3.73
N GLN A 86 -5.81 -14.19 3.11
CA GLN A 86 -5.77 -15.55 3.67
C GLN A 86 -7.12 -16.10 4.20
N GLY A 87 -8.24 -15.62 3.65
CA GLY A 87 -9.59 -16.02 4.09
C GLY A 87 -10.06 -15.40 5.41
N GLY A 88 -9.31 -14.45 5.97
CA GLY A 88 -9.69 -13.68 7.16
C GLY A 88 -10.55 -12.46 6.85
N GLU A 89 -10.78 -11.63 7.87
CA GLU A 89 -11.60 -10.42 7.78
C GLU A 89 -10.88 -9.24 7.11
N TYR A 90 -9.54 -9.27 7.08
CA TYR A 90 -8.75 -8.24 6.41
C TYR A 90 -8.74 -8.42 4.90
N ARG A 91 -8.60 -7.30 4.18
CA ARG A 91 -8.45 -7.26 2.74
C ARG A 91 -7.12 -6.62 2.36
N GLU A 92 -6.54 -7.14 1.28
CA GLU A 92 -5.29 -6.66 0.71
C GLU A 92 -5.47 -6.17 -0.73
N LEU A 93 -4.48 -5.40 -1.18
CA LEU A 93 -4.38 -4.78 -2.50
C LEU A 93 -3.05 -5.21 -3.14
N PRO A 94 -3.05 -6.21 -4.03
CA PRO A 94 -1.88 -6.59 -4.82
C PRO A 94 -1.68 -5.63 -6.00
N ILE A 95 -1.05 -4.47 -5.75
CA ILE A 95 -0.87 -3.43 -6.77
C ILE A 95 0.25 -3.82 -7.73
N SER A 96 -0.02 -3.81 -9.04
CA SER A 96 0.95 -4.10 -10.09
C SER A 96 1.74 -2.85 -10.53
N HIS A 97 2.86 -3.07 -11.23
CA HIS A 97 3.79 -2.00 -11.64
C HIS A 97 3.13 -0.88 -12.46
N ASP A 98 2.20 -1.24 -13.33
CA ASP A 98 1.41 -0.34 -14.19
C ASP A 98 0.55 0.66 -13.41
N LEU A 99 0.23 0.37 -12.14
CA LEU A 99 -0.55 1.27 -11.28
C LEU A 99 0.33 2.09 -10.31
N LEU A 100 1.63 1.81 -10.20
CA LEU A 100 2.55 2.58 -9.35
C LEU A 100 2.62 4.07 -9.76
N PRO A 101 2.60 4.45 -11.06
CA PRO A 101 2.56 5.87 -11.43
C PRO A 101 1.31 6.61 -10.91
N ILE A 102 0.16 5.94 -10.80
CA ILE A 102 -1.06 6.52 -10.21
C ILE A 102 -0.88 6.65 -8.71
N LEU A 103 -0.42 5.58 -8.06
CA LEU A 103 -0.18 5.57 -6.61
C LEU A 103 0.83 6.65 -6.18
N ASN A 104 1.85 6.91 -7.01
CA ASN A 104 2.89 7.90 -6.73
C ASN A 104 2.41 9.35 -6.78
N GLN A 105 1.24 9.64 -7.34
CA GLN A 105 0.64 10.98 -7.35
C GLN A 105 0.15 11.43 -5.98
N TYR A 106 0.01 10.50 -5.03
CA TYR A 106 -0.57 10.76 -3.72
C TYR A 106 0.48 10.89 -2.61
N PRO A 107 0.22 11.73 -1.60
CA PRO A 107 1.13 11.89 -0.48
C PRO A 107 1.29 10.57 0.28
N ARG A 108 2.51 10.37 0.77
CA ARG A 108 2.96 9.20 1.51
C ARG A 108 3.46 9.67 2.87
N VAL A 109 2.89 9.14 3.94
CA VAL A 109 3.28 9.52 5.31
C VAL A 109 3.67 8.29 6.09
N LEU A 110 4.86 8.30 6.67
CA LEU A 110 5.27 7.29 7.63
C LEU A 110 4.70 7.64 9.00
N LYS A 111 4.03 6.67 9.61
CA LYS A 111 3.56 6.76 10.98
C LYS A 111 4.23 5.66 11.81
N PRO A 112 4.67 5.98 13.04
CA PRO A 112 4.90 4.93 14.03
C PRO A 112 3.59 4.16 14.28
N ARG A 113 3.70 2.95 14.82
CA ARG A 113 2.55 2.09 15.14
C ARG A 113 1.46 2.83 15.90
#